data_AF-A0A3N5QXB0-F1
#
_entry.id   AF-A0A3N5QXB0-F1
#
_cell.length_a   1.000
_cell.length_b   1.000
_cell.length_c   1.000
_cell.angle_alpha   90.00
_cell.angle_beta   90.00
_cell.angle_gamma   90.00
#
_symmetry.space_group_name_H-M   'P 1'
#
loop_
_entity.id
_entity.type
_entity.pdbx_description
1 polymer ?
#
loop_
_entity_poly.entity_id
_entity_poly.type
_entity_poly.pdbx_seq_one_letter_code
_entity_poly.pdbx_strand_id
1 'polypeptide(L)' 'MKAENIAREISTLPPEAQKQILDFMAFLKARYPTVVAAKKVRRAKLSNEPFVGMWRTRRDMQNSADWVRNLRRNEWERS' A
#
# COMPACT_ATOMS: atom_id res chain seq x y z
N MET A 1 -9.85 -33.15 9.83
CA MET A 1 -8.80 -33.92 9.14
C MET A 1 -9.19 -34.15 7.68
N LYS A 2 -9.04 -33.16 6.78
CA LYS A 2 -9.37 -33.33 5.35
C LYS A 2 -8.38 -32.63 4.38
N ALA A 3 -7.54 -31.70 4.83
CA ALA A 3 -6.66 -30.93 3.94
C ALA A 3 -5.40 -31.69 3.49
N GLU A 4 -4.88 -32.60 4.31
CA GLU A 4 -3.59 -33.27 4.06
C GLU A 4 -3.66 -34.38 3.01
N ASN A 5 -4.85 -34.92 2.72
CA ASN A 5 -5.03 -35.99 1.72
C ASN A 5 -5.25 -35.48 0.29
N ILE A 6 -5.70 -34.23 0.14
CA ILE A 6 -6.05 -33.65 -1.17
C ILE A 6 -4.82 -33.56 -2.07
N ALA A 7 -3.66 -33.19 -1.54
CA ALA A 7 -2.42 -33.10 -2.32
C ALA A 7 -1.97 -34.46 -2.89
N ARG A 8 -2.20 -35.55 -2.14
CA ARG A 8 -1.89 -36.92 -2.60
C ARG A 8 -2.88 -37.37 -3.66
N GLU A 9 -4.17 -37.08 -3.49
CA GLU A 9 -5.21 -37.39 -4.47
C GLU A 9 -5.01 -36.63 -5.80
N ILE A 10 -4.56 -35.37 -5.74
CA ILE A 10 -4.17 -34.60 -6.93
C ILE A 10 -2.97 -35.23 -7.64
N SER A 11 -1.99 -35.76 -6.90
CA SER A 11 -0.83 -36.43 -7.51
C SER A 11 -1.15 -37.79 -8.13
N THR A 12 -2.25 -38.44 -7.72
CA THR A 12 -2.74 -39.69 -8.33
C THR A 12 -3.60 -39.48 -9.57
N LEU A 13 -4.00 -38.24 -9.85
CA LEU A 13 -4.83 -37.90 -11.00
C LEU A 13 -4.02 -37.82 -12.31
N PRO A 14 -4.65 -38.12 -13.47
CA PRO A 14 -4.03 -37.94 -14.78
C PRO A 14 -3.52 -36.51 -15.01
N PRO A 15 -2.48 -36.31 -15.83
CA PRO A 15 -1.87 -35.00 -16.05
C PRO A 15 -2.85 -33.96 -16.63
N GLU A 16 -3.88 -34.38 -17.36
CA GLU A 16 -4.95 -33.50 -17.85
C GLU A 16 -5.83 -32.96 -16.71
N ALA A 17 -6.20 -33.82 -15.76
CA ALA A 17 -6.99 -33.43 -14.59
C ALA A 17 -6.18 -32.51 -13.66
N GLN A 18 -4.86 -32.71 -13.55
CA GLN A 18 -3.99 -31.79 -12.81
C GLN A 18 -3.99 -30.38 -13.43
N LYS A 19 -3.94 -30.28 -14.76
CA LYS A 19 -4.03 -28.99 -15.46
C LYS A 19 -5.38 -28.31 -15.21
N GLN A 20 -6.49 -29.04 -15.28
CA GLN A 20 -7.82 -28.50 -14.98
C GLN A 20 -7.92 -27.96 -13.55
N ILE A 21 -7.30 -28.62 -12.58
CA ILE A 21 -7.26 -28.15 -11.19
C ILE A 21 -6.44 -26.88 -11.06
N LEU A 22 -5.29 -26.78 -11.74
CA LEU A 22 -4.47 -25.57 -11.75
C LEU A 22 -5.21 -24.39 -12.37
N ASP A 23 -5.89 -24.60 -13.50
CA ASP A 23 -6.71 -23.58 -14.17
C ASP A 23 -7.87 -23.13 -13.27
N PHE A 24 -8.54 -24.08 -12.60
CA PHE A 24 -9.61 -23.77 -11.66
C PHE A 24 -9.09 -23.00 -10.43
N MET A 25 -7.92 -23.37 -9.91
CA MET A 25 -7.26 -22.61 -8.84
C MET A 25 -6.87 -21.20 -9.28
N ALA A 26 -6.38 -21.03 -10.51
CA ALA A 26 -6.06 -19.72 -11.07
C ALA A 26 -7.32 -18.86 -11.20
N PHE A 27 -8.41 -19.44 -11.71
CA PHE A 27 -9.72 -18.79 -11.77
C PHE A 27 -10.22 -18.36 -10.39
N LEU A 28 -10.16 -19.25 -9.39
CA LEU A 28 -10.61 -18.93 -8.03
C LEU A 28 -9.76 -17.83 -7.37
N LYS A 29 -8.43 -17.85 -7.57
CA LYS A 29 -7.54 -16.79 -7.07
C LYS A 29 -7.80 -15.44 -7.73
N ALA A 30 -8.19 -15.44 -9.01
CA ALA A 30 -8.55 -14.22 -9.73
C ALA A 30 -9.94 -13.71 -9.31
N ARG A 31 -10.91 -14.61 -9.11
CA ARG A 31 -12.30 -14.27 -8.75
C ARG A 31 -12.47 -13.85 -7.29
N TYR A 32 -11.67 -14.44 -6.41
CA TYR A 32 -11.54 -14.11 -5.01
C TYR A 32 -10.08 -13.73 -4.77
N PRO A 33 -9.68 -12.50 -5.15
CA PRO A 33 -8.40 -11.98 -4.68
C PRO A 33 -8.52 -12.02 -3.17
N THR A 34 -7.84 -12.98 -2.55
CA THR A 34 -7.62 -12.95 -1.12
C THR A 34 -7.11 -11.56 -0.87
N VAL A 35 -7.88 -10.76 -0.14
CA VAL A 35 -7.43 -9.48 0.39
C VAL A 35 -6.39 -9.87 1.43
N VAL A 36 -5.23 -10.34 0.96
CA VAL A 36 -4.01 -10.46 1.74
C VAL A 36 -3.67 -9.01 1.98
N ALA A 37 -4.31 -8.49 3.03
CA ALA A 37 -4.42 -7.09 3.41
C ALA A 37 -3.19 -6.35 2.92
N ALA A 38 -3.36 -5.67 1.76
CA ALA A 38 -2.30 -5.15 0.91
C ALA A 38 -1.06 -4.90 1.75
N LYS A 39 -0.17 -5.91 1.77
CA LYS A 39 0.81 -6.22 2.82
C LYS A 39 1.13 -4.96 3.60
N LYS A 40 0.35 -4.64 4.68
CA LYS A 40 0.27 -3.28 5.28
C LYS A 40 1.67 -2.70 5.21
N VAL A 41 1.94 -1.87 4.19
CA VAL A 41 3.28 -1.34 4.00
C VAL A 41 3.47 -0.63 5.31
N ARG A 42 4.40 -1.13 6.15
CA ARG A 42 4.61 -0.61 7.50
C ARG A 42 4.71 0.88 7.28
N ARG A 43 3.66 1.63 7.64
CA ARG A 43 3.62 3.05 7.35
C ARG A 43 4.87 3.57 8.02
N ALA A 44 5.83 4.03 7.22
CA ALA A 44 7.02 4.63 7.78
C ALA A 44 6.50 5.69 8.75
N LYS A 45 7.11 5.79 9.93
CA LYS A 45 6.73 6.86 10.85
C LYS A 45 6.81 8.15 10.04
N LEU A 46 5.76 8.97 10.07
CA LEU A 46 5.71 10.21 9.28
C LEU A 46 6.97 11.06 9.51
N SER A 47 7.52 11.04 10.72
CA SER A 47 8.80 11.65 11.10
C SER A 47 10.02 11.22 10.28
N ASN A 48 9.98 10.06 9.65
CA ASN A 48 11.08 9.46 8.89
C ASN A 48 10.95 9.72 7.39
N GLU A 49 9.89 10.40 6.96
CA GLU A 49 9.74 10.82 5.58
C GLU A 49 10.67 12.00 5.27
N PRO A 50 11.32 12.04 4.10
CA PRO A 50 12.31 13.06 3.75
C PRO A 50 11.75 14.47 3.70
N PHE A 51 10.43 14.61 3.56
CA PHE A 51 9.76 15.91 3.55
C PHE A 51 9.56 16.49 4.96
N VAL A 52 9.62 15.68 6.02
CA VAL A 52 9.48 16.17 7.40
C VAL A 52 10.78 16.84 7.83
N GLY A 53 10.70 18.13 8.15
CA GLY A 53 11.86 18.94 8.54
C GLY A 53 12.49 19.76 7.40
N MET A 54 11.96 19.70 6.17
CA MET A 54 12.42 20.55 5.05
C MET A 54 12.41 22.06 5.39
N TRP A 55 11.52 22.47 6.28
CA TRP A 55 11.35 23.87 6.68
C TRP A 55 12.08 24.22 7.99
N ARG A 56 12.79 23.27 8.61
CA ARG A 56 13.47 23.48 9.89
C ARG A 56 14.64 24.46 9.79
N THR A 57 15.29 24.54 8.64
CA THR A 57 16.44 25.42 8.39
C THR A 57 16.03 26.82 7.91
N ARG A 58 14.75 27.02 7.61
CA ARG A 58 14.19 28.27 7.11
C ARG A 58 13.96 29.25 8.25
N ARG A 59 14.84 30.24 8.37
CA ARG A 59 14.78 31.29 9.40
C ARG A 59 13.51 32.15 9.27
N ASP A 60 13.04 32.36 8.05
CA ASP A 60 11.80 33.06 7.73
C ASP A 60 10.54 32.31 8.19
N MET A 61 10.64 31.00 8.43
CA MET A 61 9.53 30.15 8.90
C MET A 61 9.70 29.67 10.35
N GLN A 62 10.57 30.30 11.13
CA GLN A 62 10.62 30.10 12.59
C GLN A 62 9.29 30.52 13.25
N ASN A 63 8.67 31.59 12.75
CA ASN A 63 7.31 31.97 13.11
C ASN A 63 6.39 31.74 11.92
N SER A 64 5.84 30.52 11.83
CA SER A 64 4.96 30.10 10.74
C SER A 64 3.71 30.97 10.63
N ALA A 65 3.18 31.46 11.76
CA ALA A 65 1.99 32.30 11.76
C ALA A 65 2.26 33.66 11.07
N ASP A 66 3.38 34.29 11.37
CA ASP A 66 3.72 35.58 10.77
C ASP A 66 4.17 35.44 9.31
N TRP A 67 4.83 34.34 8.97
CA TRP A 67 5.16 34.00 7.57
C TRP A 67 3.89 33.90 6.71
N VAL A 68 2.87 33.15 7.16
CA VAL A 68 1.59 33.02 6.43
C VAL A 68 0.85 34.35 6.33
N ARG A 69 0.84 35.16 7.40
CA ARG A 69 0.21 36.49 7.38
C ARG A 69 0.87 37.43 6.39
N ASN A 70 2.21 37.50 6.38
CA ASN A 70 2.96 38.30 5.41
C ASN A 70 2.70 37.83 3.98
N LEU A 71 2.71 36.51 3.75
CA LEU A 71 2.44 35.94 2.43
C LEU A 71 1.05 36.34 1.93
N ARG A 72 0.02 36.25 2.79
CA ARG A 72 -1.35 36.64 2.42
C ARG A 72 -1.48 38.12 2.10
N ARG A 73 -0.85 39.00 2.89
CA ARG A 73 -0.83 40.44 2.59
C ARG A 73 -0.17 40.76 1.26
N ASN A 74 0.94 40.10 0.96
CA ASN A 74 1.70 40.38 -0.26
C ASN A 74 1.01 39.85 -1.53
N GLU A 75 0.44 38.64 -1.45
CA GLU A 75 -0.06 37.93 -2.63
C GLU A 75 -1.57 38.11 -2.85
N TRP A 76 -2.36 38.27 -1.78
CA TRP A 76 -3.83 38.18 -1.85
C TRP A 76 -4.56 39.50 -1.50
N GLU A 77 -3.95 40.44 -0.78
CA GLU A 77 -4.59 41.76 -0.49
C GLU A 77 -4.37 42.80 -1.61
N ARG A 78 -3.68 42.45 -2.70
CA ARG A 78 -3.47 43.31 -3.88
C ARG A 78 -4.39 43.00 -5.07
N SER A 79 -5.47 42.23 -4.88
CA SER A 79 -6.52 42.04 -5.90
C SER A 79 -7.65 43.05 -5.75
#